data_AF-A0A7J8XVT3-F1
#
_entry.id   AF-A0A7J8XVT3-F1
#
_cell.length_a   1.000
_cell.length_b   1.000
_cell.length_c   1.000
_cell.angle_alpha   90.00
_cell.angle_beta   90.00
_cell.angle_gamma   90.00
#
_symmetry.space_group_name_H-M   'P 1'
#
loop_
_entity.id
_entity.type
_entity.pdbx_description
1 polymer ?
#
loop_
_entity_poly.entity_id
_entity_poly.type
_entity_poly.pdbx_seq_one_letter_code
_entity_poly.pdbx_strand_id
1 'polypeptide(L)'
;MTAIVKELNEFAKALRKLKGFARSGLVAELDVENIELIEKYQSDLLADGIKLSNWAIQEGSSSINGLIHERLLAMYICAGRGLEAERQLWEMKLAGKEADGDLYDIVLAICASQKETSAISRLLTRMEVSSSLRRRKILSWLLRGYIKGGHIGDAAETLVKMLDLGLYPEYLDRVAVLQELRKRIHLPGNIVTYINLSKRLYDASLIGPCLLYLYIKKYKLWVIRML
;
A
#
# COMPACT_ATOMS: atom_id res chain seq x y z
N MET A 1 -25.01 7.35 5.80
CA MET A 1 -23.69 6.70 5.70
C MET A 1 -23.45 5.99 4.37
N THR A 2 -24.32 5.10 3.89
CA THR A 2 -24.07 4.37 2.62
C THR A 2 -23.86 5.28 1.41
N ALA A 3 -24.59 6.39 1.31
CA ALA A 3 -24.39 7.40 0.27
C ALA A 3 -22.96 7.99 0.29
N ILE A 4 -22.48 8.34 1.48
CA ILE A 4 -21.12 8.87 1.70
C ILE A 4 -20.05 7.86 1.26
N VAL A 5 -20.21 6.58 1.60
CA VAL A 5 -19.31 5.52 1.13
C VAL A 5 -19.27 5.46 -0.40
N LYS A 6 -20.43 5.54 -1.06
CA LYS A 6 -20.49 5.53 -2.53
C LYS A 6 -19.80 6.76 -3.13
N GLU A 7 -20.04 7.93 -2.57
CA GLU A 7 -19.45 9.19 -3.02
C GLU A 7 -17.92 9.20 -2.85
N LEU A 8 -17.40 8.79 -1.68
CA LEU A 8 -15.96 8.62 -1.45
C LEU A 8 -15.34 7.61 -2.41
N ASN A 9 -16.05 6.51 -2.72
CA ASN A 9 -15.55 5.50 -3.64
C ASN A 9 -15.45 6.04 -5.09
N GLU A 10 -16.48 6.73 -5.56
CA GLU A 10 -16.46 7.34 -6.90
C GLU A 10 -15.43 8.47 -6.99
N PHE A 11 -15.33 9.30 -5.94
CA PHE A 11 -14.28 10.30 -5.81
C PHE A 11 -12.87 9.68 -5.87
N ALA A 12 -12.62 8.60 -5.12
CA ALA A 12 -11.35 7.90 -5.14
C ALA A 12 -11.03 7.25 -6.50
N LYS A 13 -12.04 6.81 -7.26
CA LYS A 13 -11.88 6.32 -8.64
C LYS A 13 -11.56 7.47 -9.60
N ALA A 14 -12.27 8.58 -9.50
CA ALA A 14 -12.04 9.77 -10.32
C ALA A 14 -10.62 10.33 -10.10
N LEU A 15 -10.20 10.46 -8.84
CA LEU A 15 -8.86 10.94 -8.50
C LEU A 15 -7.76 10.00 -9.03
N ARG A 16 -7.98 8.68 -8.98
CA ARG A 16 -7.05 7.71 -9.59
C ARG A 16 -6.92 7.89 -11.10
N LYS A 17 -8.03 8.12 -11.81
CA LYS A 17 -8.02 8.40 -13.25
C LYS A 17 -7.29 9.71 -13.56
N LEU A 18 -7.58 10.78 -12.80
CA LEU A 18 -6.93 12.08 -12.96
C LEU A 18 -5.41 11.99 -12.76
N LYS A 19 -4.95 11.33 -11.69
CA LYS A 19 -3.52 11.05 -11.46
C LYS A 19 -2.90 10.20 -12.58
N GLY A 20 -3.68 9.30 -13.18
CA GLY A 20 -3.28 8.54 -14.36
C GLY A 20 -3.04 9.45 -15.57
N PHE A 21 -3.97 10.35 -15.87
CA PHE A 21 -3.86 11.30 -16.99
C PHE A 21 -2.69 12.27 -16.83
N ALA A 22 -2.46 12.77 -15.61
CA ALA A 22 -1.30 13.61 -15.31
C ALA A 22 0.02 12.85 -15.55
N ARG A 23 0.13 11.59 -15.08
CA ARG A 23 1.32 10.76 -15.30
C ARG A 23 1.59 10.44 -16.77
N SER A 24 0.55 10.38 -17.60
CA SER A 24 0.68 10.19 -19.06
C SER A 24 0.89 11.50 -19.83
N GLY A 25 0.93 12.65 -19.15
CA GLY A 25 1.07 13.97 -19.79
C GLY A 25 -0.15 14.42 -20.59
N LEU A 26 -1.33 13.82 -20.35
CA LEU A 26 -2.58 14.19 -21.04
C LEU A 26 -3.27 15.41 -20.41
N VAL A 27 -2.96 15.68 -19.14
CA VAL A 27 -3.44 16.84 -18.37
C VAL A 27 -2.24 17.42 -17.64
N ALA A 28 -2.28 18.72 -17.34
CA ALA A 28 -1.29 19.37 -16.49
C ALA A 28 -1.21 18.69 -15.10
N GLU A 29 -0.04 18.79 -14.47
CA GLU A 29 0.10 18.38 -13.07
C GLU A 29 -0.81 19.23 -12.18
N LEU A 30 -1.33 18.61 -11.12
CA LEU A 30 -2.18 19.31 -10.16
C LEU A 30 -1.32 20.31 -9.38
N ASP A 31 -1.68 21.58 -9.44
CA ASP A 31 -1.09 22.61 -8.59
C ASP A 31 -1.53 22.45 -7.13
N VAL A 32 -0.92 23.27 -6.26
CA VAL A 32 -1.15 23.23 -4.81
C VAL A 32 -2.62 23.50 -4.47
N GLU A 33 -3.25 24.47 -5.14
CA GLU A 33 -4.64 24.85 -4.89
C GLU A 33 -5.60 23.70 -5.23
N ASN A 34 -5.41 23.04 -6.38
CA ASN A 34 -6.20 21.87 -6.76
C ASN A 34 -6.03 20.72 -5.76
N ILE A 35 -4.81 20.49 -5.26
CA ILE A 35 -4.55 19.45 -4.25
C ILE A 35 -5.29 19.78 -2.95
N GLU A 36 -5.21 21.03 -2.46
CA GLU A 36 -5.90 21.48 -1.25
C GLU A 36 -7.42 21.34 -1.36
N LEU A 37 -8.01 21.69 -2.51
CA LEU A 37 -9.45 21.53 -2.74
C LEU A 37 -9.88 20.05 -2.76
N ILE A 38 -9.08 19.17 -3.37
CA ILE A 38 -9.30 17.72 -3.39
C ILE A 38 -9.26 17.15 -1.96
N GLU A 39 -8.26 17.54 -1.17
CA GLU A 39 -8.09 17.09 0.21
C GLU A 39 -9.19 17.62 1.13
N LYS A 40 -9.58 18.88 0.94
CA LYS A 40 -10.68 19.51 1.68
C LYS A 40 -12.01 18.80 1.42
N TYR A 41 -12.38 18.59 0.16
CA TYR A 41 -13.61 17.90 -0.19
C TYR A 41 -13.66 16.48 0.42
N GLN A 42 -12.56 15.72 0.32
CA GLN A 42 -12.50 14.40 0.95
C GLN A 42 -12.64 14.46 2.47
N SER A 43 -12.00 15.45 3.11
CA SER A 43 -12.04 15.63 4.56
C SER A 43 -13.42 16.04 5.06
N ASP A 44 -14.10 16.94 4.35
CA ASP A 44 -15.47 17.37 4.68
C ASP A 44 -16.45 16.20 4.57
N LEU A 45 -16.35 15.41 3.50
CA LEU A 45 -17.19 14.22 3.29
C LEU A 45 -16.95 13.13 4.35
N LEU A 46 -15.70 12.95 4.80
CA LEU A 46 -15.39 12.10 5.95
C LEU A 46 -15.96 12.65 7.25
N ALA A 47 -15.81 13.95 7.50
CA ALA A 47 -16.30 14.60 8.71
C ALA A 47 -17.82 14.42 8.87
N ASP A 48 -18.57 14.54 7.78
CA ASP A 48 -20.02 14.34 7.80
C ASP A 48 -20.40 12.89 8.09
N GLY A 49 -19.67 11.90 7.56
CA GLY A 49 -19.93 10.51 7.93
C GLY A 49 -19.53 10.17 9.36
N ILE A 50 -18.49 10.83 9.90
CA ILE A 50 -18.14 10.72 11.33
C ILE A 50 -19.27 11.31 12.19
N LYS A 51 -19.78 12.50 11.87
CA LYS A 51 -20.93 13.10 12.59
C LYS A 51 -22.14 12.18 12.58
N LEU A 52 -22.50 11.63 11.41
CA LEU A 52 -23.60 10.68 11.29
C LEU A 52 -23.36 9.41 12.10
N SER A 53 -22.12 8.90 12.13
CA SER A 53 -21.79 7.72 12.93
C SER A 53 -21.89 7.99 14.43
N ASN A 54 -21.43 9.15 14.89
CA ASN A 54 -21.52 9.53 16.30
C ASN A 54 -22.97 9.67 16.73
N TRP A 55 -23.79 10.35 15.92
CA TRP A 55 -25.23 10.45 16.17
C TRP A 55 -25.90 9.06 16.20
N ALA A 56 -25.57 8.18 15.24
CA ALA A 56 -26.13 6.83 15.19
C ALA A 56 -25.68 5.93 16.36
N ILE A 57 -24.48 6.13 16.90
CA ILE A 57 -24.01 5.43 18.11
C ILE A 57 -24.72 5.95 19.37
N GLN A 58 -25.02 7.25 19.43
CA GLN A 58 -25.70 7.88 20.57
C GLN A 58 -27.19 7.54 20.64
N GLU A 59 -27.89 7.61 19.50
CA GLU A 59 -29.34 7.39 19.43
C GLU A 59 -29.72 5.93 19.13
N GLY A 60 -28.79 5.16 18.57
CA GLY A 60 -29.03 3.79 18.12
C GLY A 60 -28.90 2.74 19.22
N SER A 61 -29.42 1.55 18.92
CA SER A 61 -29.16 0.37 19.74
C SER A 61 -27.77 -0.21 19.47
N SER A 62 -27.17 -0.85 20.47
CA SER A 62 -25.83 -1.45 20.35
C SER A 62 -25.73 -2.51 19.24
N SER A 63 -26.86 -3.06 18.77
CA SER A 63 -26.91 -4.05 17.69
C SER A 63 -26.50 -3.50 16.32
N ILE A 64 -26.56 -2.17 16.10
CA ILE A 64 -26.13 -1.57 14.82
C ILE A 64 -24.66 -1.13 14.82
N ASN A 65 -23.96 -1.16 15.95
CA ASN A 65 -22.58 -0.67 16.08
C ASN A 65 -21.62 -1.36 15.10
N GLY A 66 -21.73 -2.69 14.95
CA GLY A 66 -20.93 -3.42 13.97
C GLY A 66 -21.15 -2.95 12.52
N LEU A 67 -22.38 -2.56 12.16
CA LEU A 67 -22.68 -1.99 10.84
C LEU A 67 -22.12 -0.57 10.68
N ILE A 68 -22.17 0.25 11.74
CA ILE A 68 -21.61 1.60 11.74
C ILE A 68 -20.09 1.53 11.51
N HIS A 69 -19.37 0.69 12.26
CA HIS A 69 -17.93 0.52 12.11
C HIS A 69 -17.55 -0.07 10.74
N GLU A 70 -18.35 -0.98 10.17
CA GLU A 70 -18.15 -1.46 8.79
C GLU A 70 -18.25 -0.32 7.77
N ARG A 71 -19.20 0.60 7.96
CA ARG A 71 -19.36 1.75 7.06
C ARG A 71 -18.22 2.75 7.24
N LEU A 72 -17.80 3.03 8.46
CA LEU A 72 -16.62 3.87 8.74
C LEU A 72 -15.34 3.27 8.15
N LEU A 73 -15.14 1.95 8.28
CA LEU A 73 -14.03 1.23 7.67
C LEU A 73 -14.01 1.45 6.16
N ALA A 74 -15.14 1.26 5.48
CA ALA A 74 -15.25 1.49 4.04
C ALA A 74 -14.93 2.95 3.67
N MET A 75 -15.42 3.93 4.44
CA MET A 75 -15.10 5.34 4.25
C MET A 75 -13.60 5.63 4.36
N TYR A 76 -12.96 5.17 5.43
CA TYR A 76 -11.52 5.37 5.64
C TYR A 76 -10.68 4.65 4.57
N ILE A 77 -11.09 3.47 4.12
CA ILE A 77 -10.44 2.77 2.99
C ILE A 77 -10.52 3.61 1.72
N CYS A 78 -11.69 4.14 1.37
CA CYS A 78 -11.85 4.99 0.18
C CYS A 78 -11.02 6.27 0.27
N ALA A 79 -10.92 6.86 1.46
CA ALA A 79 -10.08 8.02 1.72
C ALA A 79 -8.57 7.70 1.83
N GLY A 80 -8.19 6.42 1.91
CA GLY A 80 -6.81 6.02 2.13
C GLY A 80 -6.29 6.39 3.52
N ARG A 81 -7.14 6.37 4.55
CA ARG A 81 -6.80 6.67 5.96
C ARG A 81 -6.52 5.38 6.72
N GLY A 82 -5.25 4.94 6.70
CA GLY A 82 -4.85 3.60 7.15
C GLY A 82 -5.04 3.36 8.63
N LEU A 83 -4.58 4.29 9.48
CA LEU A 83 -4.68 4.17 10.94
C LEU A 83 -6.13 4.13 11.41
N GLU A 84 -6.97 5.01 10.87
CA GLU A 84 -8.38 5.06 11.20
C GLU A 84 -9.12 3.81 10.71
N ALA A 85 -8.79 3.32 9.51
CA ALA A 85 -9.33 2.06 9.00
C ALA A 85 -8.92 0.86 9.87
N GLU A 86 -7.66 0.78 10.30
CA GLU A 86 -7.18 -0.27 11.22
C GLU A 86 -7.91 -0.23 12.56
N ARG A 87 -8.14 0.97 13.09
CA ARG A 87 -8.97 1.14 14.29
C ARG A 87 -10.38 0.61 14.08
N GLN A 88 -11.03 0.90 12.94
CA GLN A 88 -12.39 0.40 12.70
C GLN A 88 -12.46 -1.13 12.59
N LEU A 89 -11.41 -1.81 12.09
CA LEU A 89 -11.33 -3.27 12.13
C LEU A 89 -11.38 -3.80 13.57
N TRP A 90 -10.74 -3.09 14.52
CA TRP A 90 -10.77 -3.43 15.93
C TRP A 90 -12.14 -3.18 16.57
N GLU A 91 -12.74 -2.00 16.33
CA GLU A 91 -14.06 -1.66 16.85
C GLU A 91 -15.15 -2.62 16.34
N MET A 92 -15.07 -3.06 15.07
CA MET A 92 -15.95 -4.10 14.53
C MET A 92 -15.83 -5.41 15.33
N LYS A 93 -14.60 -5.85 15.62
CA LYS A 93 -14.34 -7.06 16.40
C LYS A 93 -14.90 -6.95 17.82
N LEU A 94 -14.74 -5.80 18.48
CA LEU A 94 -15.33 -5.54 19.80
C LEU A 94 -16.87 -5.55 19.76
N ALA A 95 -17.46 -5.08 18.67
CA ALA A 95 -18.91 -5.15 18.43
C ALA A 95 -19.40 -6.54 17.98
N GLY A 96 -18.55 -7.58 18.03
CA GLY A 96 -18.92 -8.95 17.69
C GLY A 96 -19.10 -9.21 16.19
N LYS A 97 -18.58 -8.35 15.32
CA LYS A 97 -18.68 -8.47 13.86
C LYS A 97 -17.30 -8.58 13.23
N GLU A 98 -17.03 -9.68 12.54
CA GLU A 98 -15.76 -9.86 11.83
C GLU A 98 -15.80 -9.21 10.44
N ALA A 99 -14.75 -8.46 10.10
CA ALA A 99 -14.55 -7.93 8.76
C ALA A 99 -14.01 -9.03 7.83
N ASP A 100 -14.38 -8.95 6.55
CA ASP A 100 -13.82 -9.82 5.51
C ASP A 100 -12.28 -9.75 5.51
N GLY A 101 -11.63 -10.89 5.32
CA GLY A 101 -10.17 -10.98 5.24
C GLY A 101 -9.59 -10.04 4.19
N ASP A 102 -10.29 -9.83 3.08
CA ASP A 102 -9.82 -8.94 2.02
C ASP A 102 -9.80 -7.46 2.44
N LEU A 103 -10.65 -7.04 3.37
CA LEU A 103 -10.60 -5.70 3.94
C LEU A 103 -9.34 -5.47 4.78
N TYR A 104 -8.89 -6.47 5.53
CA TYR A 104 -7.64 -6.38 6.27
C TYR A 104 -6.42 -6.24 5.33
N ASP A 105 -6.41 -6.98 4.23
CA ASP A 105 -5.34 -6.89 3.23
C ASP A 105 -5.29 -5.49 2.59
N ILE A 106 -6.46 -4.89 2.32
CA ILE A 106 -6.57 -3.52 1.81
C ILE A 106 -6.04 -2.51 2.83
N VAL A 107 -6.45 -2.61 4.10
CA VAL A 107 -5.97 -1.71 5.17
C VAL A 107 -4.47 -1.84 5.35
N LEU A 108 -3.93 -3.06 5.32
CA LEU A 108 -2.48 -3.31 5.37
C LEU A 108 -1.75 -2.56 4.25
N ALA A 109 -2.26 -2.62 3.02
CA ALA A 109 -1.65 -1.92 1.89
C ALA A 109 -1.72 -0.39 2.03
N ILE A 110 -2.81 0.15 2.60
CA ILE A 110 -2.92 1.59 2.87
C ILE A 110 -1.90 2.01 3.94
N CYS A 111 -1.85 1.32 5.08
CA CYS A 111 -0.86 1.57 6.14
C CYS A 111 0.58 1.48 5.60
N ALA A 112 0.86 0.49 4.76
CA ALA A 112 2.15 0.33 4.10
C ALA A 112 2.49 1.51 3.19
N SER A 113 1.52 2.05 2.45
CA SER A 113 1.73 3.24 1.61
C SER A 113 1.97 4.53 2.39
N GLN A 114 1.69 4.53 3.70
CA GLN A 114 1.88 5.65 4.62
C GLN A 114 3.05 5.41 5.60
N LYS A 115 3.73 4.26 5.49
CA LYS A 115 4.79 3.81 6.41
C LYS A 115 4.35 3.70 7.87
N GLU A 116 3.10 3.30 8.11
CA GLU A 116 2.55 3.12 9.45
C GLU A 116 3.00 1.79 10.08
N THR A 117 4.28 1.71 10.45
CA THR A 117 4.97 0.49 10.91
C THR A 117 4.25 -0.23 12.04
N SER A 118 3.70 0.52 13.00
CA SER A 118 2.97 -0.06 14.13
C SER A 118 1.68 -0.78 13.68
N ALA A 119 0.88 -0.16 12.83
CA ALA A 119 -0.35 -0.75 12.29
C ALA A 119 -0.04 -1.94 11.37
N ILE A 120 1.00 -1.82 10.54
CA ILE A 120 1.49 -2.92 9.69
C ILE A 120 1.84 -4.13 10.54
N SER A 121 2.59 -3.93 11.65
CA SER A 121 2.98 -5.03 12.53
C SER A 121 1.78 -5.75 13.15
N ARG A 122 0.78 -5.00 13.64
CA ARG A 122 -0.45 -5.56 14.21
C ARG A 122 -1.25 -6.36 13.18
N LEU A 123 -1.42 -5.81 11.98
CA LEU A 123 -2.15 -6.48 10.89
C LEU A 123 -1.44 -7.75 10.41
N LEU A 124 -0.10 -7.76 10.40
CA LEU A 124 0.70 -8.92 9.98
C LEU A 124 0.66 -10.08 10.99
N THR A 125 0.24 -9.89 12.23
CA THR A 125 0.06 -11.01 13.19
C THR A 125 -0.89 -12.08 12.65
N ARG A 126 -1.90 -11.70 11.85
CA ARG A 126 -2.83 -12.64 11.20
C ARG A 126 -2.14 -13.58 10.20
N MET A 127 -0.96 -13.19 9.70
CA MET A 127 -0.18 -13.97 8.75
C MET A 127 0.47 -15.22 9.38
N GLU A 128 0.69 -15.21 10.70
CA GLU A 128 1.39 -16.29 11.42
C GLU A 128 0.58 -17.59 11.36
N VAL A 129 -0.73 -17.49 11.55
CA VAL A 129 -1.68 -18.62 11.52
C VAL A 129 -2.28 -18.90 10.14
N SER A 130 -1.80 -18.21 9.10
CA SER A 130 -2.34 -18.30 7.74
C SER A 130 -1.69 -19.41 6.90
N SER A 131 -2.45 -19.98 5.96
CA SER A 131 -1.92 -20.87 4.93
C SER A 131 -0.88 -20.17 4.03
N SER A 132 -0.03 -20.95 3.34
CA SER A 132 0.99 -20.40 2.42
C SER A 132 0.37 -19.52 1.33
N LEU A 133 -0.77 -19.93 0.77
CA LEU A 133 -1.51 -19.17 -0.23
C LEU A 133 -1.99 -17.81 0.32
N ARG A 134 -2.54 -17.80 1.54
CA ARG A 134 -3.00 -16.58 2.19
C ARG A 134 -1.83 -15.67 2.56
N ARG A 135 -0.73 -16.24 3.06
CA ARG A 135 0.52 -15.52 3.35
C ARG A 135 1.09 -14.83 2.12
N ARG A 136 1.09 -15.50 0.96
CA ARG A 136 1.49 -14.90 -0.32
C ARG A 136 0.61 -13.70 -0.66
N LYS A 137 -0.72 -13.83 -0.55
CA LYS A 137 -1.67 -12.74 -0.80
C LYS A 137 -1.40 -11.53 0.11
N ILE A 138 -1.24 -11.75 1.42
CA ILE A 138 -0.94 -10.70 2.41
C ILE A 138 0.35 -9.95 2.05
N LEU A 139 1.43 -10.68 1.75
CA LEU A 139 2.72 -10.06 1.39
C LEU A 139 2.67 -9.33 0.05
N SER A 140 1.90 -9.81 -0.93
CA SER A 140 1.66 -9.08 -2.18
C SER A 140 0.93 -7.75 -1.95
N TRP A 141 -0.05 -7.70 -1.05
CA TRP A 141 -0.73 -6.44 -0.68
C TRP A 141 0.20 -5.47 0.05
N LEU A 142 0.98 -5.98 1.02
CA LEU A 142 2.01 -5.19 1.72
C LEU A 142 3.00 -4.56 0.73
N LEU A 143 3.52 -5.38 -0.19
CA LEU A 143 4.45 -4.98 -1.24
C LEU A 143 3.87 -3.87 -2.13
N ARG A 144 2.66 -4.07 -2.64
CA ARG A 144 1.98 -3.06 -3.48
C ARG A 144 1.69 -1.77 -2.73
N GLY A 145 1.40 -1.86 -1.44
CA GLY A 145 1.28 -0.71 -0.55
C GLY A 145 2.57 0.09 -0.47
N TYR A 146 3.70 -0.56 -0.17
CA TYR A 146 5.01 0.11 -0.14
C TYR A 146 5.41 0.71 -1.49
N ILE A 147 5.17 0.01 -2.60
CA ILE A 147 5.40 0.55 -3.95
C ILE A 147 4.58 1.83 -4.17
N LYS A 148 3.29 1.81 -3.80
CA LYS A 148 2.40 2.96 -3.94
C LYS A 148 2.84 4.16 -3.09
N GLY A 149 3.35 3.92 -1.89
CA GLY A 149 3.92 4.96 -1.00
C GLY A 149 5.33 5.41 -1.36
N GLY A 150 5.98 4.78 -2.34
CA GLY A 150 7.37 5.06 -2.70
C GLY A 150 8.39 4.56 -1.68
N HIS A 151 7.99 3.65 -0.78
CA HIS A 151 8.85 3.01 0.23
C HIS A 151 9.55 1.78 -0.37
N ILE A 152 10.41 2.02 -1.35
CA ILE A 152 10.96 0.96 -2.21
C ILE A 152 11.96 0.05 -1.48
N GLY A 153 12.63 0.56 -0.44
CA GLY A 153 13.45 -0.27 0.45
C GLY A 153 12.62 -1.35 1.13
N ASP A 154 11.54 -0.95 1.80
CA ASP A 154 10.60 -1.85 2.46
C ASP A 154 9.91 -2.82 1.45
N ALA A 155 9.65 -2.35 0.23
CA ALA A 155 9.15 -3.20 -0.87
C ALA A 155 10.17 -4.28 -1.27
N ALA A 156 11.46 -3.92 -1.40
CA ALA A 156 12.52 -4.86 -1.72
C ALA A 156 12.72 -5.89 -0.60
N GLU A 157 12.68 -5.45 0.67
CA GLU A 157 12.73 -6.36 1.83
C GLU A 157 11.54 -7.31 1.87
N THR A 158 10.34 -6.82 1.51
CA THR A 158 9.14 -7.66 1.40
C THR A 158 9.31 -8.74 0.33
N LEU A 159 9.90 -8.41 -0.83
CA LEU A 159 10.23 -9.40 -1.86
C LEU A 159 11.21 -10.46 -1.34
N VAL A 160 12.28 -10.04 -0.65
CA VAL A 160 13.26 -10.98 -0.05
C VAL A 160 12.58 -11.89 0.96
N LYS A 161 11.74 -11.33 1.84
CA LYS A 161 10.94 -12.10 2.81
C LYS A 161 10.02 -13.11 2.15
N MET A 162 9.38 -12.77 1.02
CA MET A 162 8.59 -13.74 0.26
C MET A 162 9.47 -14.91 -0.18
N LEU A 163 10.66 -14.65 -0.74
CA LEU A 163 11.59 -15.69 -1.17
C LEU A 163 12.09 -16.56 -0.01
N ASP A 164 12.42 -15.96 1.14
CA ASP A 164 12.85 -16.70 2.35
C ASP A 164 11.76 -17.65 2.85
N LEU A 165 10.48 -17.30 2.63
CA LEU A 165 9.33 -18.13 2.97
C LEU A 165 8.96 -19.15 1.88
N GLY A 166 9.75 -19.27 0.80
CA GLY A 166 9.43 -20.13 -0.34
C GLY A 166 8.22 -19.63 -1.16
N LEU A 167 7.87 -18.35 -1.06
CA LEU A 167 6.76 -17.72 -1.77
C LEU A 167 7.29 -16.88 -2.93
N TYR A 168 6.78 -17.14 -4.12
CA TYR A 168 7.24 -16.45 -5.32
C TYR A 168 6.39 -15.19 -5.61
N PRO A 169 7.00 -14.00 -5.70
CA PRO A 169 6.29 -12.76 -6.04
C PRO A 169 5.83 -12.73 -7.51
N GLU A 170 4.75 -12.01 -7.78
CA GLU A 170 4.26 -11.83 -9.15
C GLU A 170 5.27 -11.08 -10.03
N TYR A 171 5.20 -11.30 -11.34
CA TYR A 171 6.12 -10.67 -12.30
C TYR A 171 6.06 -9.13 -12.23
N LEU A 172 4.86 -8.56 -12.24
CA LEU A 172 4.67 -7.12 -12.21
C LEU A 172 5.21 -6.48 -10.92
N ASP A 173 5.06 -7.17 -9.78
CA ASP A 173 5.56 -6.68 -8.50
C ASP A 173 7.10 -6.62 -8.49
N ARG A 174 7.77 -7.66 -9.02
CA ARG A 174 9.24 -7.68 -9.18
C ARG A 174 9.74 -6.55 -10.09
N VAL A 175 9.10 -6.39 -11.25
CA VAL A 175 9.45 -5.35 -12.22
C VAL A 175 9.30 -3.97 -11.61
N ALA A 176 8.20 -3.70 -10.91
CA ALA A 176 7.95 -2.40 -10.29
C ALA A 176 9.04 -2.00 -9.29
N VAL A 177 9.46 -2.91 -8.40
CA VAL A 177 10.52 -2.64 -7.42
C VAL A 177 11.87 -2.41 -8.10
N LEU A 178 12.27 -3.30 -9.03
CA LEU A 178 13.54 -3.19 -9.73
C LEU A 178 13.63 -1.90 -10.56
N GLN A 179 12.56 -1.53 -11.25
CA GLN A 179 12.51 -0.28 -12.03
C GLN A 179 12.66 0.95 -11.13
N GLU A 180 11.98 0.97 -9.98
CA GLU A 180 12.04 2.13 -9.10
C GLU A 180 13.39 2.24 -8.37
N LEU A 181 13.99 1.12 -7.94
CA LEU A 181 15.36 1.09 -7.43
C LEU A 181 16.36 1.58 -8.48
N ARG A 182 16.19 1.18 -9.74
CA ARG A 182 17.05 1.61 -10.85
C ARG A 182 16.95 3.11 -11.11
N LYS A 183 15.74 3.69 -11.13
CA LYS A 183 15.55 5.15 -11.30
C LYS A 183 16.27 5.94 -10.21
N ARG A 184 16.32 5.40 -9.00
CA ARG A 184 16.90 6.03 -7.82
C ARG A 184 18.26 5.44 -7.42
N ILE A 185 18.98 4.82 -8.37
CA ILE A 185 20.21 4.05 -8.06
C ILE A 185 21.35 4.91 -7.50
N HIS A 186 21.31 6.22 -7.77
CA HIS A 186 22.27 7.19 -7.27
C HIS A 186 22.08 7.53 -5.79
N LEU A 187 20.90 7.22 -5.21
CA LEU A 187 20.68 7.41 -3.78
C LEU A 187 21.51 6.40 -2.96
N PRO A 188 22.03 6.79 -1.79
CA PRO A 188 22.80 5.91 -0.93
C PRO A 188 22.05 4.61 -0.62
N GLY A 189 22.74 3.47 -0.68
CA GLY A 189 22.17 2.15 -0.36
C GLY A 189 21.38 1.48 -1.50
N ASN A 190 20.73 2.24 -2.38
CA ASN A 190 19.85 1.67 -3.43
C ASN A 190 20.59 0.75 -4.41
N ILE A 191 21.84 1.06 -4.75
CA ILE A 191 22.68 0.18 -5.58
C ILE A 191 22.92 -1.17 -4.91
N VAL A 192 23.19 -1.19 -3.61
CA VAL A 192 23.43 -2.43 -2.86
C VAL A 192 22.14 -3.24 -2.78
N THR A 193 21.02 -2.58 -2.47
CA THR A 193 19.69 -3.21 -2.45
C THR A 193 19.32 -3.79 -3.82
N TYR A 194 19.56 -3.05 -4.91
CA TYR A 194 19.30 -3.51 -6.27
C TYR A 194 20.11 -4.77 -6.61
N ILE A 195 21.41 -4.78 -6.32
CA ILE A 195 22.31 -5.90 -6.58
C ILE A 195 21.88 -7.13 -5.78
N ASN A 196 21.63 -6.96 -4.47
CA ASN A 196 21.21 -8.05 -3.60
C ASN A 196 19.87 -8.64 -4.02
N LEU A 197 18.89 -7.79 -4.34
CA LEU A 197 17.58 -8.23 -4.81
C LEU A 197 17.69 -8.96 -6.15
N SER A 198 18.48 -8.42 -7.10
CA SER A 198 18.69 -9.05 -8.41
C SER A 198 19.30 -10.44 -8.24
N LYS A 199 20.34 -10.58 -7.41
CA LYS A 199 20.95 -11.86 -7.09
C LYS A 199 19.93 -12.85 -6.49
N ARG A 200 19.18 -12.42 -5.48
CA ARG A 200 18.15 -13.27 -4.83
C ARG A 200 17.07 -13.74 -5.81
N LEU A 201 16.66 -12.88 -6.74
CA LEU A 201 15.70 -13.24 -7.79
C LEU A 201 16.31 -14.19 -8.83
N TYR A 202 17.59 -14.01 -9.18
CA TYR A 202 18.31 -14.92 -10.08
C TYR A 202 18.48 -16.31 -9.47
N ASP A 203 18.92 -16.38 -8.21
CA ASP A 203 19.05 -17.63 -7.45
C ASP A 203 17.72 -18.40 -7.38
N ALA A 204 16.61 -17.66 -7.33
CA ALA A 204 15.26 -18.21 -7.36
C ALA A 204 14.72 -18.52 -8.78
N SER A 205 15.55 -18.40 -9.83
CA SER A 205 15.17 -18.56 -11.25
C SER A 205 14.00 -17.66 -11.70
N LEU A 206 13.85 -16.50 -11.07
CA LEU A 206 12.77 -15.54 -11.34
C LEU A 206 13.16 -14.45 -12.34
N ILE A 207 14.45 -14.24 -12.57
CA ILE A 207 14.97 -13.33 -13.59
C ILE A 207 16.13 -13.99 -14.34
N GLY A 208 16.40 -13.50 -15.54
CA GLY A 208 17.59 -13.90 -16.29
C GLY A 208 18.89 -13.30 -15.72
N PRO A 209 20.04 -13.67 -16.31
CA PRO A 209 21.34 -13.11 -15.94
C PRO A 209 21.33 -11.58 -16.02
N CYS A 210 21.93 -10.90 -15.05
CA CYS A 210 21.94 -9.45 -14.98
C CYS A 210 23.34 -8.88 -15.22
N LEU A 211 23.50 -8.05 -16.25
CA LEU A 211 24.72 -7.26 -16.47
C LEU A 211 24.64 -5.94 -15.71
N LEU A 212 25.51 -5.76 -14.72
CA LEU A 212 25.72 -4.47 -14.06
C LEU A 212 26.80 -3.69 -14.78
N TYR A 213 26.44 -2.51 -15.27
CA TYR A 213 27.36 -1.50 -15.79
C TYR A 213 27.43 -0.34 -14.81
N LEU A 214 28.59 -0.16 -14.16
CA LEU A 214 28.81 0.90 -13.19
C LEU A 214 29.97 1.77 -13.63
N TYR A 215 29.72 3.08 -13.73
CA TYR A 215 30.76 4.07 -14.00
C TYR A 215 31.14 4.79 -12.71
N ILE A 216 32.38 4.59 -12.24
CA ILE A 216 32.90 5.25 -11.06
C ILE A 216 33.67 6.48 -11.50
N LYS A 217 32.98 7.63 -11.53
CA LYS A 217 33.50 8.92 -12.03
C LYS A 217 34.85 9.32 -11.40
N LYS A 218 35.02 9.09 -10.09
CA LYS A 218 36.26 9.41 -9.35
C LYS A 218 37.51 8.76 -9.96
N TYR A 219 37.37 7.56 -10.52
CA TYR A 219 38.47 6.77 -11.07
C TYR A 219 38.42 6.64 -12.60
N LYS A 220 37.43 7.27 -13.26
CA LYS A 220 37.13 7.08 -14.69
C LYS A 220 37.03 5.58 -15.06
N LEU A 221 36.51 4.77 -14.14
CA LEU A 221 36.50 3.31 -14.24
C LEU A 221 35.11 2.80 -14.60
N TRP A 222 35.03 1.89 -15.57
CA TRP A 222 33.85 1.10 -15.86
C TRP A 222 33.98 -0.28 -15.24
N VAL A 223 33.01 -0.67 -14.42
CA VAL A 223 32.88 -2.02 -13.87
C VAL A 223 31.71 -2.69 -14.60
N ILE A 224 32.02 -3.79 -15.27
CA ILE A 224 31.03 -4.69 -15.86
C ILE A 224 31.02 -5.96 -15.03
N ARG A 225 29.88 -6.32 -14.46
CA ARG A 225 29.74 -7.53 -13.65
C ARG A 225 28.48 -8.29 -14.04
N MET A 226 28.64 -9.57 -14.32
CA MET A 226 27.52 -10.51 -14.41
C MET A 226 27.10 -10.92 -12.99
N LEU A 227 25.80 -10.82 -12.72
CA LEU A 227 25.12 -11.40 -11.57
C LEU A 227 24.34 -12.64 -12.00
#